data_AF-A0A7Y9H6U5-F1
#
_entry.id   AF-A0A7Y9H6U5-F1
#
_cell.length_a   1.000
_cell.length_b   1.000
_cell.length_c   1.000
_cell.angle_alpha   90.00
_cell.angle_beta   90.00
_cell.angle_gamma   90.00
#
_symmetry.space_group_name_H-M   'P 1'
#
loop_
_entity.id
_entity.type
_entity.pdbx_description
1 polymer ?
#
loop_
_entity_poly.entity_id
_entity_poly.type
_entity_poly.pdbx_seq_one_letter_code
_entity_poly.pdbx_strand_id
1 'polypeptide(L)'
;MSTALLARDPDLSRLLDDGYDITLVAGHIIVRIPYVTDNRTVERGFLAHPVTIAGDRFVSGTDHRIWFGGSTPCDEHGRPLTLATPETRVIADNTQANFMLSSKPPDGYPDQYTKITAYARIVADTPTPSTPQPHPHPAPHGRKSRTTAPSPTATPPRPAPASPPSTAASAGSAS
;
A
#
# COMPACT_ATOMS: atom_id res chain seq x y z
N MET A 1 15.45 -20.18 15.06
CA MET A 1 14.24 -19.52 14.51
C MET A 1 13.76 -18.50 15.53
N SER A 2 14.13 -17.22 15.39
CA SER A 2 13.80 -16.20 16.40
C SER A 2 12.49 -15.49 16.09
N THR A 3 11.38 -16.24 16.11
CA THR A 3 10.01 -15.70 16.02
C THR A 3 9.72 -14.67 17.11
N ALA A 4 10.41 -14.75 18.26
CA ALA A 4 10.30 -13.79 19.35
C ALA A 4 10.67 -12.35 18.95
N LEU A 5 11.67 -12.15 18.07
CA LEU A 5 12.02 -10.80 17.60
C LEU A 5 10.96 -10.26 16.64
N LEU A 6 10.43 -11.11 15.77
CA LEU A 6 9.36 -10.72 14.85
C LEU A 6 8.08 -10.35 15.61
N ALA A 7 7.77 -11.05 16.70
CA ALA A 7 6.59 -10.76 17.52
C ALA A 7 6.75 -9.50 18.40
N ARG A 8 7.97 -9.03 18.67
CA ARG A 8 8.22 -7.78 19.41
C ARG A 8 8.02 -6.54 18.55
N ASP A 9 8.20 -6.69 17.25
CA ASP A 9 7.97 -5.63 16.29
C ASP A 9 6.48 -5.57 15.92
N PRO A 10 5.79 -4.43 16.13
CA PRO A 10 4.36 -4.34 15.88
C PRO A 10 4.00 -4.53 14.40
N ASP A 11 4.89 -4.13 13.48
CA ASP A 11 4.67 -4.25 12.05
C ASP A 11 4.77 -5.68 11.56
N LEU A 12 5.82 -6.40 12.01
CA LEU A 12 6.00 -7.81 11.67
C LEU A 12 5.00 -8.72 12.39
N SER A 13 4.67 -8.43 13.65
CA SER A 13 3.63 -9.18 14.37
C SER A 13 2.28 -9.09 13.65
N ARG A 14 1.97 -7.94 13.04
CA ARG A 14 0.74 -7.76 12.27
C ARG A 14 0.72 -8.59 10.99
N LEU A 15 1.87 -8.73 10.31
CA LEU A 15 1.95 -9.62 9.14
C LEU A 15 1.76 -11.10 9.54
N LEU A 16 2.33 -11.52 10.66
CA LEU A 16 2.12 -12.88 11.19
C LEU A 16 0.64 -13.12 11.51
N ASP A 17 -0.04 -12.14 12.09
CA ASP A 17 -1.48 -12.19 12.40
C ASP A 17 -2.35 -12.26 11.14
N ASP A 18 -1.94 -11.57 10.06
CA ASP A 18 -2.60 -11.64 8.74
C ASP A 18 -2.36 -13.00 8.03
N GLY A 19 -1.48 -13.84 8.58
CA GLY A 19 -1.17 -15.18 8.05
C GLY A 19 0.02 -15.24 7.09
N TYR A 20 0.83 -14.18 7.01
CA TYR A 20 2.08 -14.23 6.27
C TYR A 20 3.12 -15.08 7.00
N ASP A 21 3.82 -15.94 6.25
CA ASP A 21 4.92 -16.74 6.77
C ASP A 21 6.22 -15.92 6.70
N ILE A 22 6.69 -15.47 7.86
CA ILE A 22 7.87 -14.61 8.00
C ILE A 22 8.92 -15.28 8.87
N THR A 23 10.16 -15.28 8.38
CA THR A 23 11.31 -15.83 9.08
C THR A 23 12.48 -14.84 9.05
N LEU A 24 13.16 -14.65 10.17
CA LEU A 24 14.41 -13.87 10.24
C LEU A 24 15.61 -14.82 10.13
N VAL A 25 16.42 -14.65 9.08
CA VAL A 25 17.62 -15.46 8.81
C VAL A 25 18.78 -14.55 8.45
N ALA A 26 19.93 -14.70 9.13
CA ALA A 26 21.16 -13.94 8.83
C ALA A 26 20.96 -12.41 8.72
N GLY A 27 20.09 -11.81 9.53
CA GLY A 27 19.78 -10.36 9.46
C GLY A 27 18.88 -9.97 8.29
N HIS A 28 18.22 -10.93 7.64
CA HIS A 28 17.27 -10.72 6.56
C HIS A 28 15.91 -11.26 6.94
N ILE A 29 14.87 -10.47 6.69
CA ILE A 29 13.48 -10.91 6.80
C ILE A 29 13.12 -11.63 5.51
N ILE A 30 12.76 -12.89 5.64
CA ILE A 30 12.27 -13.75 4.57
C ILE A 30 10.76 -13.86 4.72
N VAL A 31 10.01 -13.47 3.69
CA VAL A 31 8.55 -13.55 3.66
C VAL A 31 8.15 -14.47 2.52
N ARG A 32 7.44 -15.57 2.80
CA ARG A 32 6.95 -16.45 1.74
C ARG A 32 5.66 -15.91 1.16
N ILE A 33 5.60 -15.81 -0.16
CA ILE A 33 4.43 -15.30 -0.88
C ILE A 33 4.10 -16.18 -2.09
N PRO A 34 2.81 -16.34 -2.42
CA PRO A 34 2.41 -16.90 -3.71
C PRO A 34 2.71 -15.89 -4.83
N TYR A 35 3.09 -16.39 -6.00
CA TYR A 35 3.32 -15.57 -7.20
C TYR A 35 2.98 -16.37 -8.45
N VAL A 36 2.69 -15.65 -9.55
CA VAL A 36 2.41 -16.28 -10.84
C VAL A 36 3.69 -16.38 -11.64
N THR A 37 3.92 -17.53 -12.28
CA THR A 37 5.06 -17.74 -13.18
C THR A 37 4.69 -17.50 -14.65
N ASP A 38 5.67 -17.59 -15.55
CA ASP A 38 5.47 -17.50 -17.00
C ASP A 38 4.45 -18.53 -17.52
N ASN A 39 4.32 -19.66 -16.81
CA ASN A 39 3.36 -20.72 -17.11
C ASN A 39 1.93 -20.43 -16.61
N ARG A 40 1.67 -19.23 -16.06
CA ARG A 40 0.40 -18.85 -15.41
C ARG A 40 -0.01 -19.79 -14.28
N THR A 41 0.99 -20.38 -13.62
CA THR A 41 0.80 -21.22 -12.44
C THR A 41 1.20 -20.47 -11.19
N VAL A 42 0.46 -20.68 -10.10
CA VAL A 42 0.79 -20.09 -8.81
C VAL A 42 1.86 -20.95 -8.15
N GLU A 43 3.06 -20.41 -8.00
CA GLU A 43 4.15 -21.01 -7.25
C GLU A 43 4.42 -20.24 -5.95
N ARG A 44 5.27 -20.79 -5.08
CA ARG A 44 5.65 -20.16 -3.81
C ARG A 44 7.07 -19.63 -3.90
N GLY A 45 7.21 -18.32 -3.78
CA GLY A 45 8.49 -17.62 -3.75
C GLY A 45 8.76 -17.07 -2.37
N PHE A 46 9.87 -16.33 -2.25
CA PHE A 46 10.16 -15.59 -1.03
C PHE A 46 10.75 -14.22 -1.33
N LEU A 47 10.39 -13.26 -0.47
CA LEU A 47 10.95 -11.93 -0.44
C LEU A 47 11.97 -11.84 0.69
N ALA A 48 13.18 -11.43 0.38
CA ALA A 48 14.28 -11.22 1.31
C ALA A 48 14.60 -9.73 1.43
N HIS A 49 14.32 -9.18 2.61
CA HIS A 49 14.62 -7.78 2.92
C HIS A 49 15.74 -7.71 3.97
N PRO A 50 16.88 -7.06 3.67
CA PRO A 50 17.92 -6.82 4.67
C PRO A 50 17.40 -5.85 5.73
N VAL A 51 17.54 -6.22 7.01
CA VAL A 51 17.14 -5.38 8.13
C VAL A 51 18.26 -5.23 9.13
N THR A 52 18.37 -4.04 9.68
CA THR A 52 19.31 -3.78 10.78
C THR A 52 18.54 -3.86 12.09
N ILE A 53 19.00 -4.69 13.02
CA ILE A 53 18.39 -4.81 14.34
C ILE A 53 19.11 -3.84 15.26
N ALA A 54 18.43 -2.79 15.72
CA ALA A 54 18.96 -1.84 16.69
C ALA A 54 18.26 -2.06 18.04
N GLY A 55 18.93 -2.79 18.92
CA GLY A 55 18.34 -3.22 20.18
C GLY A 55 17.23 -4.24 19.95
N ASP A 56 15.99 -3.81 20.16
CA ASP A 56 14.79 -4.67 20.06
C ASP A 56 13.88 -4.29 18.89
N ARG A 57 14.29 -3.35 18.03
CA ARG A 57 13.53 -2.91 16.86
C ARG A 57 14.27 -3.16 15.56
N PHE A 58 13.50 -3.42 14.51
CA PHE A 58 14.01 -3.42 13.14
C PHE A 58 14.09 -1.98 12.63
N VAL A 59 15.26 -1.59 12.17
CA VAL A 59 15.49 -0.32 11.52
C VAL A 59 15.55 -0.57 10.03
N SER A 60 14.57 -0.02 9.32
CA SER A 60 14.55 0.00 7.86
C SER A 60 15.75 0.81 7.38
N GLY A 61 16.65 0.17 6.63
CA GLY A 61 17.60 0.94 5.84
C GLY A 61 16.86 1.78 4.80
N THR A 62 17.41 2.93 4.41
CA THR A 62 16.91 3.79 3.32
C THR A 62 16.80 3.05 1.98
N ASP A 63 17.29 1.82 1.92
CA ASP A 63 17.22 0.97 0.74
C ASP A 63 15.80 0.42 0.54
N HIS A 64 15.12 0.95 -0.47
CA HIS A 64 13.78 0.53 -0.83
C HIS A 64 13.75 -0.85 -1.48
N ARG A 65 14.90 -1.40 -1.83
CA ARG A 65 14.96 -2.58 -2.66
C ARG A 65 14.74 -3.85 -1.80
N ILE A 66 14.23 -4.91 -2.43
CA ILE A 66 13.93 -6.21 -1.78
C ILE A 66 14.26 -7.34 -2.74
N TRP A 67 14.92 -8.39 -2.26
CA TRP A 67 15.37 -9.47 -3.14
C TRP A 67 14.29 -10.52 -3.21
N PHE A 68 14.07 -11.10 -4.38
CA PHE A 68 13.09 -12.14 -4.60
C PHE A 68 13.80 -13.42 -5.01
N GLY A 69 13.50 -14.50 -4.29
CA GLY A 69 13.95 -15.85 -4.61
C GLY A 69 12.80 -16.68 -5.15
N GLY A 70 13.05 -17.30 -6.31
CA GLY A 70 12.06 -18.03 -7.08
C GLY A 70 12.35 -17.94 -8.58
N SER A 71 11.38 -18.40 -9.36
CA SER A 71 11.31 -18.25 -10.82
C SER A 71 10.96 -16.82 -11.20
N THR A 72 11.05 -16.46 -12.49
CA THR A 72 10.69 -15.12 -12.97
C THR A 72 9.26 -14.77 -12.55
N PRO A 73 9.06 -13.75 -11.70
CA PRO A 73 7.72 -13.38 -11.28
C PRO A 73 7.01 -12.68 -12.43
N CYS A 74 5.80 -13.13 -12.72
CA CYS A 74 4.97 -12.65 -13.82
C CYS A 74 3.65 -12.05 -13.32
N ASP A 75 3.15 -11.06 -14.05
CA ASP A 75 1.81 -10.52 -13.90
C ASP A 75 0.73 -11.56 -14.30
N GLU A 76 -0.54 -11.25 -14.06
CA GLU A 76 -1.71 -12.07 -14.44
C GLU A 76 -1.72 -12.53 -15.91
N HIS A 77 -1.06 -11.76 -16.79
CA HIS A 77 -0.94 -12.05 -18.21
C HIS A 77 0.25 -12.97 -18.57
N GLY A 78 1.03 -13.42 -17.59
CA GLY A 78 2.27 -14.18 -17.79
C GLY A 78 3.43 -13.32 -18.32
N ARG A 79 3.37 -12.00 -18.08
CA ARG A 79 4.44 -11.06 -18.48
C ARG A 79 5.39 -10.85 -17.30
N PRO A 80 6.71 -10.88 -17.50
CA PRO A 80 7.65 -10.62 -16.42
C PRO A 80 7.48 -9.20 -15.88
N LEU A 81 7.47 -9.06 -14.55
CA LEU A 81 7.34 -7.78 -13.88
C LEU A 81 8.52 -6.87 -14.23
N THR A 82 8.25 -5.67 -14.76
CA THR A 82 9.30 -4.70 -15.15
C THR A 82 10.18 -4.25 -13.97
N LEU A 83 9.65 -4.29 -12.75
CA LEU A 83 10.41 -3.95 -11.53
C LEU A 83 11.33 -5.09 -11.05
N ALA A 84 11.19 -6.29 -11.62
CA ALA A 84 12.04 -7.44 -11.33
C ALA A 84 13.28 -7.42 -12.21
N THR A 85 14.40 -7.04 -11.61
CA THR A 85 15.72 -7.07 -12.24
C THR A 85 16.38 -8.42 -11.96
N PRO A 86 16.87 -9.18 -12.94
CA PRO A 86 17.60 -10.41 -12.69
C PRO A 86 18.91 -10.10 -11.95
N GLU A 87 19.00 -10.50 -10.68
CA GLU A 87 20.14 -10.25 -9.82
C GLU A 87 20.25 -11.38 -8.79
N THR A 88 21.31 -12.17 -8.90
CA THR A 88 21.54 -13.29 -7.99
C THR A 88 22.26 -12.80 -6.75
N ARG A 89 21.67 -13.02 -5.57
CA ARG A 89 22.26 -12.64 -4.30
C ARG A 89 22.02 -13.70 -3.24
N VAL A 90 23.12 -14.15 -2.64
CA VAL A 90 23.09 -15.03 -1.47
C VAL A 90 22.56 -14.25 -0.26
N ILE A 91 21.47 -14.73 0.33
CA ILE A 91 20.83 -14.13 1.50
C ILE A 91 21.29 -14.83 2.78
N ALA A 92 21.27 -16.16 2.76
CA ALA A 92 21.65 -17.02 3.87
C ALA A 92 22.21 -18.34 3.35
N ASP A 93 22.74 -19.17 4.25
CA ASP A 93 23.17 -20.52 3.93
C ASP A 93 22.00 -21.30 3.29
N ASN A 94 22.16 -21.68 2.03
CA ASN A 94 21.15 -22.38 1.22
C ASN A 94 19.93 -21.53 0.79
N THR A 95 19.97 -20.20 0.93
CA THR A 95 18.92 -19.29 0.46
C THR A 95 19.54 -18.20 -0.42
N GLN A 96 19.23 -18.23 -1.72
CA GLN A 96 19.63 -17.18 -2.67
C GLN A 96 18.41 -16.57 -3.33
N ALA A 97 18.44 -15.26 -3.48
CA ALA A 97 17.52 -14.56 -4.36
C ALA A 97 18.08 -14.58 -5.80
N ASN A 98 17.17 -14.59 -6.76
CA ASN A 98 17.47 -14.60 -8.20
C ASN A 98 17.12 -13.26 -8.86
N PHE A 99 16.29 -12.46 -8.21
CA PHE A 99 15.82 -11.19 -8.71
C PHE A 99 15.90 -10.11 -7.62
N MET A 100 16.07 -8.87 -8.05
CA MET A 100 15.98 -7.68 -7.23
C MET A 100 14.73 -6.89 -7.64
N LEU A 101 13.87 -6.60 -6.68
CA LEU A 101 12.65 -5.82 -6.86
C LEU A 101 12.85 -4.40 -6.29
N SER A 102 12.71 -3.38 -7.14
CA SER A 102 12.81 -1.98 -6.72
C SER A 102 11.53 -1.22 -7.10
N SER A 103 10.65 -1.04 -6.12
CA SER A 103 9.42 -0.25 -6.22
C SER A 103 9.50 0.86 -5.19
N LYS A 104 9.85 2.07 -5.65
CA LYS A 104 9.85 3.27 -4.81
C LYS A 104 8.54 4.02 -5.01
N PRO A 105 7.61 4.00 -4.04
CA PRO A 105 6.46 4.90 -4.07
C PRO A 105 6.94 6.35 -3.87
N PRO A 106 6.19 7.34 -4.39
CA PRO A 106 6.57 8.76 -4.31
C PRO A 106 6.76 9.25 -2.88
N ASP A 107 6.00 8.71 -1.92
CA ASP A 107 6.06 9.06 -0.50
C ASP A 107 7.05 8.20 0.31
N GLY A 108 7.62 7.16 -0.31
CA GLY A 108 8.36 6.12 0.42
C GLY A 108 7.44 5.15 1.16
N TYR A 109 8.03 4.25 1.94
CA TYR A 109 7.27 3.33 2.79
C TYR A 109 7.38 3.81 4.24
N PRO A 110 6.25 4.05 4.92
CA PRO A 110 6.26 4.52 6.30
C PRO A 110 6.77 3.43 7.26
N ASP A 111 6.40 2.17 7.01
CA ASP A 111 6.68 1.04 7.89
C ASP A 111 6.98 -0.24 7.09
N GLN A 112 7.57 -1.22 7.78
CA GLN A 112 7.93 -2.52 7.20
C GLN A 112 6.70 -3.30 6.72
N TYR A 113 5.59 -3.22 7.47
CA TYR A 113 4.31 -3.81 7.08
C TYR A 113 3.86 -3.30 5.71
N THR A 114 3.83 -1.98 5.54
CA THR A 114 3.38 -1.32 4.30
C THR A 114 4.30 -1.67 3.13
N LYS A 115 5.62 -1.73 3.36
CA LYS A 115 6.59 -2.16 2.35
C LYS A 115 6.35 -3.62 1.93
N ILE A 116 6.35 -4.55 2.88
CA ILE A 116 6.22 -5.99 2.59
C ILE A 116 4.88 -6.29 1.92
N THR A 117 3.78 -5.76 2.44
CA THR A 117 2.44 -5.97 1.84
C THR A 117 2.33 -5.36 0.45
N ALA A 118 2.91 -4.18 0.21
CA ALA A 118 2.93 -3.59 -1.13
C ALA A 118 3.68 -4.48 -2.12
N TYR A 119 4.88 -4.95 -1.77
CA TYR A 119 5.64 -5.87 -2.63
C TYR A 119 4.95 -7.21 -2.82
N ALA A 120 4.36 -7.78 -1.76
CA ALA A 120 3.59 -9.00 -1.84
C ALA A 120 2.41 -8.86 -2.81
N ARG A 121 1.68 -7.74 -2.76
CA ARG A 121 0.59 -7.43 -3.71
C ARG A 121 1.09 -7.22 -5.13
N ILE A 122 2.19 -6.50 -5.30
CA ILE A 122 2.81 -6.29 -6.62
C ILE A 122 3.17 -7.63 -7.26
N VAL A 123 3.67 -8.59 -6.48
CA VAL A 123 4.07 -9.91 -6.98
C VAL A 123 2.88 -10.87 -7.11
N ALA A 124 1.85 -10.73 -6.26
CA ALA A 124 0.72 -11.64 -6.21
C ALA A 124 -0.47 -11.25 -7.12
N ASP A 125 -0.63 -9.99 -7.52
CA ASP A 125 -1.93 -9.51 -8.00
C ASP A 125 -1.97 -8.52 -9.18
N THR A 126 -0.90 -7.83 -9.56
CA THR A 126 -0.98 -6.54 -10.32
C THR A 126 -2.14 -6.37 -11.31
N PRO A 127 -3.03 -5.36 -11.06
CA PRO A 127 -2.67 -3.96 -11.33
C PRO A 127 -3.18 -2.96 -10.26
N THR A 128 -2.41 -2.01 -9.71
CA THR A 128 -2.06 -0.68 -10.27
C THR A 128 -1.33 0.15 -9.20
N PRO A 129 -0.60 1.22 -9.58
CA PRO A 129 0.10 2.10 -8.64
C PRO A 129 -0.83 2.58 -7.53
N SER A 130 -0.43 2.27 -6.29
CA SER A 130 -1.02 2.81 -5.07
C SER A 130 -1.11 4.33 -5.16
N THR A 131 -2.32 4.81 -5.48
CA THR A 131 -2.71 6.16 -5.09
C THR A 131 -2.69 6.17 -3.56
N PRO A 132 -2.03 7.13 -2.90
CA PRO A 132 -1.99 7.14 -1.45
C PRO A 132 -3.42 7.27 -0.94
N GLN A 133 -3.93 6.24 -0.28
CA GLN A 133 -5.15 6.38 0.51
C GLN A 133 -4.76 7.19 1.74
N PRO A 134 -5.27 8.43 1.93
CA PRO A 134 -5.03 9.15 3.16
C PRO A 134 -5.74 8.38 4.28
N HIS A 135 -4.98 7.69 5.11
CA HIS A 135 -5.48 7.25 6.40
C HIS A 135 -5.91 8.51 7.18
N PRO A 136 -7.19 8.67 7.57
CA PRO A 136 -7.51 9.69 8.53
C PRO A 136 -6.86 9.25 9.85
N HIS A 137 -5.81 9.97 10.26
CA HIS A 137 -5.32 9.93 11.62
C HIS A 137 -6.52 10.06 12.57
N PRO A 138 -6.74 9.12 13.52
CA PRO A 138 -7.61 9.40 14.63
C PRO A 138 -6.87 10.39 15.54
N ALA A 139 -7.10 11.68 15.33
CA ALA A 139 -6.74 12.69 16.31
C ALA A 139 -7.50 12.36 17.62
N PRO A 140 -6.82 12.37 18.79
CA PRO A 140 -7.53 12.24 20.05
C PRO A 140 -8.25 13.57 20.32
N HIS A 141 -9.52 13.67 19.92
CA HIS A 141 -10.35 14.80 20.29
C HIS A 141 -10.68 14.72 21.79
N GLY A 142 -9.85 15.44 22.55
CA GLY A 142 -10.12 15.86 23.90
C GLY A 142 -11.44 16.64 23.97
N ARG A 143 -12.43 15.96 24.56
CA ARG A 143 -13.73 16.45 24.99
C ARG A 143 -13.60 17.69 25.88
N LYS A 144 -14.25 18.81 25.51
CA LYS A 144 -14.84 19.77 26.47
C LYS A 144 -16.18 20.31 25.96
N SER A 145 -17.10 20.38 26.91
CA SER A 145 -18.56 20.38 26.78
C SER A 145 -19.17 21.78 26.60
N ARG A 146 -20.34 21.79 25.93
CA ARG A 146 -21.59 22.51 26.30
C ARG A 146 -21.64 24.04 26.14
N THR A 147 -22.65 24.53 25.39
CA THR A 147 -23.77 25.37 25.89
C THR A 147 -24.66 25.85 24.71
N THR A 148 -25.86 25.26 24.67
CA THR A 148 -27.22 25.82 24.47
C THR A 148 -27.59 26.78 23.30
N ALA A 149 -28.74 26.43 22.70
CA ALA A 149 -29.57 26.97 21.59
C ALA A 149 -30.06 28.45 21.75
N PRO A 150 -30.93 29.07 20.88
CA PRO A 150 -31.86 28.43 19.91
C PRO A 150 -32.27 29.12 18.56
N SER A 151 -32.88 28.28 17.70
CA SER A 151 -33.95 28.50 16.70
C SER A 151 -33.72 29.33 15.42
N PRO A 152 -34.29 28.86 14.29
CA PRO A 152 -35.31 29.68 13.61
C PRO A 152 -36.63 28.94 13.31
N THR A 153 -37.72 29.69 13.48
CA THR A 153 -39.13 29.31 13.31
C THR A 153 -39.59 29.47 11.85
N ALA A 154 -40.23 28.40 11.35
CA ALA A 154 -41.36 28.29 10.40
C ALA A 154 -41.42 29.13 9.10
N THR A 155 -41.68 28.45 7.96
CA THR A 155 -42.94 28.52 7.16
C THR A 155 -42.83 27.69 5.84
N PRO A 156 -43.78 26.78 5.54
CA PRO A 156 -44.07 26.28 4.17
C PRO A 156 -45.49 26.72 3.72
N PRO A 157 -46.08 26.25 2.59
CA PRO A 157 -45.64 26.21 1.17
C PRO A 157 -46.72 26.82 0.22
N ARG A 158 -46.44 27.04 -1.09
CA ARG A 158 -47.52 27.03 -2.12
C ARG A 158 -46.99 26.79 -3.57
N PRO A 159 -47.72 26.05 -4.45
CA PRO A 159 -47.23 25.60 -5.76
C PRO A 159 -47.70 26.44 -6.98
N ALA A 160 -46.90 26.37 -8.06
CA ALA A 160 -47.11 26.39 -9.55
C ALA A 160 -48.37 27.02 -10.22
N PRO A 161 -48.48 27.07 -11.57
CA PRO A 161 -47.58 27.51 -12.67
C PRO A 161 -48.29 28.50 -13.66
N ALA A 162 -47.57 29.14 -14.61
CA ALA A 162 -48.08 29.50 -15.96
C ALA A 162 -47.02 30.23 -16.82
N SER A 163 -46.94 29.87 -18.10
CA SER A 163 -46.05 30.43 -19.14
C SER A 163 -46.75 31.59 -19.94
N PRO A 164 -46.26 32.01 -21.14
CA PRO A 164 -45.75 33.35 -21.50
C PRO A 164 -46.77 34.13 -22.41
N PRO A 165 -46.50 35.24 -23.19
CA PRO A 165 -45.42 35.43 -24.20
C PRO A 165 -44.86 36.88 -24.42
N SER A 166 -43.80 36.94 -25.25
CA SER A 166 -43.36 37.95 -26.25
C SER A 166 -43.53 39.47 -26.02
N THR A 167 -42.47 40.25 -26.32
CA THR A 167 -42.30 40.98 -27.61
C THR A 167 -41.26 42.12 -27.51
N ALA A 168 -40.28 42.06 -28.42
CA ALA A 168 -39.59 43.13 -29.17
C ALA A 168 -38.64 44.17 -28.54
N ALA A 169 -37.63 44.41 -29.37
CA ALA A 169 -37.14 45.70 -29.88
C ALA A 169 -35.80 46.23 -29.35
N SER A 170 -34.85 46.27 -30.30
CA SER A 170 -33.95 47.41 -30.61
C SER A 170 -32.89 47.80 -29.57
N ALA A 171 -31.73 48.36 -29.90
CA ALA A 171 -30.96 48.58 -31.13
C ALA A 171 -29.65 49.28 -30.66
N GLY A 172 -28.59 49.26 -31.48
CA GLY A 172 -27.44 50.19 -31.40
C GLY A 172 -26.25 49.65 -30.58
N SER A 173 -25.08 49.37 -31.16
CA SER A 173 -24.11 50.24 -31.87
C SER A 173 -23.17 51.03 -30.94
N ALA A 174 -21.86 50.87 -31.20
CA ALA A 174 -20.70 51.66 -30.77
C ALA A 174 -20.40 51.62 -29.25
N SER A 175 -19.15 51.46 -28.79
CA SER A 175 -17.89 52.01 -29.33
C SER A 175 -16.70 51.12 -29.00
#